data_AF-A0A935KWK4-F1
#
_entry.id   AF-A0A935KWK4-F1
#
_cell.length_a   1.000
_cell.length_b   1.000
_cell.length_c   1.000
_cell.angle_alpha   90.00
_cell.angle_beta   90.00
_cell.angle_gamma   90.00
#
_symmetry.space_group_name_H-M   'P 1'
#
loop_
_entity.id
_entity.type
_entity.pdbx_description
1 polymer ?
#
loop_
_entity_poly.entity_id
_entity_poly.type
_entity_poly.pdbx_seq_one_letter_code
_entity_poly.pdbx_strand_id
1 'polypeptide(L)'
;MQLVCLDLEGVLVPEIWIEFAQRTGIPELRRTTRDEPDYDVLMKYRLDLLKKNKLGLPDIQKVIAEMGPMNGAKEFLDALRRDYQVIILSDTFYEFAMPLMAQLGMPALFCHKLEADAEGFLVNYHLRMPNQKKEAVQRFKEINFKVIAAGDSYNDTAMLGEAHAGILFHPPQNVIDEFPQFPVTMNYGELRAEIDKASKRI
;
A
#
# COMPACT_ATOMS: atom_id res chain seq x y z
N MET A 1 23.42 -7.43 3.13
CA MET A 1 22.63 -6.23 3.50
C MET A 1 21.16 -6.58 3.34
N GLN A 2 20.29 -6.08 4.23
CA GLN A 2 18.87 -6.43 4.24
C GLN A 2 17.99 -5.21 4.00
N LEU A 3 16.89 -5.42 3.29
CA LEU A 3 15.88 -4.42 2.96
C LEU A 3 14.52 -5.00 3.36
N VAL A 4 13.68 -4.19 4.02
CA VAL A 4 12.29 -4.54 4.29
C VAL A 4 11.40 -3.77 3.34
N CYS A 5 10.59 -4.48 2.56
CA CYS A 5 9.54 -3.92 1.73
C CYS A 5 8.18 -4.10 2.44
N LEU A 6 7.42 -3.03 2.60
CA LEU A 6 6.07 -3.10 3.16
C LEU A 6 5.05 -2.63 2.12
N ASP A 7 3.87 -3.23 2.09
CA ASP A 7 2.72 -2.53 1.54
C ASP A 7 2.33 -1.32 2.40
N LEU A 8 1.47 -0.46 1.87
CA LEU A 8 0.97 0.74 2.53
C LEU A 8 -0.43 0.52 3.11
N GLU A 9 -1.43 0.33 2.24
CA GLU A 9 -2.83 0.13 2.62
C GLU A 9 -2.98 -1.26 3.28
N GLY A 10 -3.79 -1.39 4.32
CA GLY A 10 -3.93 -2.63 5.09
C GLY A 10 -2.76 -2.94 6.04
N VAL A 11 -1.57 -2.38 5.80
CA VAL A 11 -0.37 -2.59 6.62
C VAL A 11 -0.04 -1.41 7.52
N LEU A 12 0.01 -0.19 6.97
CA LEU A 12 0.40 1.02 7.70
C LEU A 12 -0.73 2.06 7.77
N VAL A 13 -1.64 2.04 6.80
CA VAL A 13 -2.76 2.97 6.69
C VAL A 13 -4.03 2.20 6.30
N PRO A 14 -5.24 2.72 6.59
CA PRO A 14 -6.46 2.10 6.13
C PRO A 14 -6.57 2.13 4.58
N GLU A 15 -7.42 1.26 4.05
CA GLU A 15 -7.83 1.27 2.63
C GLU A 15 -8.41 2.63 2.23
N ILE A 16 -7.66 3.40 1.44
CA ILE A 16 -7.90 4.84 1.22
C ILE A 16 -9.26 5.05 0.57
N TRP A 17 -9.59 4.30 -0.48
CA TRP A 17 -10.87 4.46 -1.18
C TRP A 17 -12.08 4.10 -0.33
N ILE A 18 -11.97 3.08 0.53
CA ILE A 18 -13.05 2.63 1.40
C ILE A 18 -13.32 3.68 2.48
N GLU A 19 -12.26 4.16 3.13
CA GLU A 19 -12.34 5.18 4.17
C GLU A 19 -12.79 6.53 3.57
N PHE A 20 -12.30 6.87 2.37
CA PHE A 20 -12.71 8.08 1.65
C PHE A 20 -14.21 8.07 1.32
N ALA A 21 -14.73 6.93 0.84
CA ALA A 21 -16.15 6.75 0.57
C ALA A 21 -17.01 6.92 1.84
N GLN A 22 -16.53 6.41 2.98
CA GLN A 22 -17.20 6.54 4.26
C GLN A 22 -17.25 8.00 4.75
N ARG A 23 -16.14 8.72 4.65
CA ARG A 23 -16.04 10.12 5.11
C ARG A 23 -16.79 11.11 4.23
N THR A 24 -16.80 10.89 2.92
CA THR A 24 -17.52 11.75 1.98
C THR A 24 -18.99 11.37 1.84
N GLY A 25 -19.40 10.21 2.35
CA GLY A 25 -20.77 9.70 2.20
C GLY A 25 -21.10 9.28 0.76
N ILE A 26 -20.09 8.92 -0.04
CA ILE A 26 -20.22 8.50 -1.44
C ILE A 26 -19.96 6.97 -1.50
N PRO A 27 -20.96 6.13 -1.22
CA PRO A 27 -20.78 4.67 -1.10
C PRO A 27 -20.28 4.02 -2.38
N GLU A 28 -20.55 4.61 -3.55
CA GLU A 28 -20.10 4.15 -4.86
C GLU A 28 -18.57 4.08 -4.99
N LEU A 29 -17.83 4.89 -4.22
CA LEU A 29 -16.36 4.84 -4.21
C LEU A 29 -15.80 3.59 -3.51
N ARG A 30 -16.64 2.82 -2.81
CA ARG A 30 -16.25 1.52 -2.23
C ARG A 30 -16.08 0.42 -3.27
N ARG A 31 -16.47 0.66 -4.53
CA ARG A 31 -16.29 -0.32 -5.62
C ARG A 31 -14.83 -0.75 -5.69
N THR A 32 -14.60 -2.06 -5.74
CA THR A 32 -13.26 -2.69 -5.77
C THR A 32 -13.05 -3.45 -7.07
N THR A 33 -11.86 -4.04 -7.24
CA THR A 33 -11.57 -4.94 -8.37
C THR A 33 -12.36 -6.24 -8.34
N ARG A 34 -12.99 -6.59 -7.21
CA ARG A 34 -13.96 -7.70 -7.15
C ARG A 34 -15.25 -7.36 -7.89
N ASP A 35 -15.64 -6.09 -7.88
CA ASP A 35 -16.85 -5.57 -8.55
C ASP A 35 -16.57 -5.09 -9.98
N GLU A 36 -15.32 -4.72 -10.28
CA GLU A 36 -14.84 -4.31 -11.59
C GLU A 36 -13.41 -4.83 -11.82
N PRO A 37 -13.24 -6.00 -12.44
CA PRO A 37 -11.91 -6.59 -12.65
C PRO A 37 -10.98 -5.73 -13.53
N ASP A 38 -11.54 -4.90 -14.41
CA ASP A 38 -10.76 -3.99 -15.25
C ASP A 38 -10.40 -2.72 -14.47
N TYR A 39 -9.13 -2.61 -14.08
CA TYR A 39 -8.63 -1.47 -13.31
C TYR A 39 -8.83 -0.13 -14.02
N ASP A 40 -8.78 -0.08 -15.36
CA ASP A 40 -8.99 1.15 -16.13
C ASP A 40 -10.45 1.58 -16.11
N VAL A 41 -11.38 0.63 -16.23
CA VAL A 41 -12.81 0.90 -16.06
C VAL A 41 -13.10 1.37 -14.64
N LEU A 42 -12.53 0.73 -13.62
CA LEU A 42 -12.70 1.11 -12.22
C LEU A 42 -12.17 2.51 -11.94
N MET A 43 -10.97 2.83 -12.42
CA MET A 43 -10.37 4.14 -12.18
C MET A 43 -11.11 5.25 -12.92
N LYS A 44 -11.46 5.07 -14.20
CA LYS A 44 -12.28 6.04 -14.93
C LYS A 44 -13.61 6.30 -14.23
N TYR A 45 -14.27 5.24 -13.75
CA TYR A 45 -15.48 5.36 -12.95
C TYR A 45 -15.27 6.20 -11.68
N ARG A 46 -14.20 5.94 -10.92
CA ARG A 46 -13.87 6.71 -9.70
C ARG A 46 -13.57 8.18 -10.02
N LEU A 47 -12.79 8.47 -11.06
CA LEU A 47 -12.47 9.84 -11.47
C LEU A 47 -13.73 10.61 -11.90
N ASP A 48 -14.60 10.00 -12.71
CA ASP A 48 -15.87 10.59 -13.12
C ASP A 48 -16.78 10.89 -11.93
N LEU A 49 -16.79 10.00 -10.94
CA LEU A 49 -17.59 10.16 -9.73
C LEU A 49 -17.07 11.31 -8.85
N LEU A 50 -15.75 11.42 -8.68
CA LEU A 50 -15.13 12.55 -7.98
C LEU A 50 -15.49 13.88 -8.67
N LYS A 51 -15.40 13.93 -10.01
CA LYS A 51 -15.78 15.11 -10.79
C LYS A 51 -17.25 15.48 -10.65
N LYS A 52 -18.17 14.50 -10.69
CA LYS A 52 -19.62 14.72 -10.47
C LYS A 52 -19.92 15.30 -9.10
N ASN A 53 -19.18 14.86 -8.09
CA ASN A 53 -19.30 15.36 -6.71
C ASN A 53 -18.48 16.64 -6.46
N LYS A 54 -17.84 17.19 -7.49
CA LYS A 54 -17.00 18.41 -7.41
C LYS A 54 -15.87 18.31 -6.38
N LEU A 55 -15.28 17.12 -6.24
CA LEU A 55 -14.15 16.86 -5.35
C LEU A 55 -12.84 16.97 -6.15
N GLY A 56 -12.11 18.06 -5.94
CA GLY A 56 -10.77 18.25 -6.48
C GLY A 56 -9.70 17.58 -5.62
N LEU A 57 -8.48 17.50 -6.13
CA LEU A 57 -7.32 16.96 -5.41
C LEU A 57 -7.11 17.62 -4.03
N PRO A 58 -7.25 18.96 -3.86
CA PRO A 58 -7.13 19.58 -2.54
C PRO A 58 -8.18 19.06 -1.53
N ASP A 59 -9.43 18.89 -1.95
CA ASP A 59 -10.50 18.34 -1.10
C ASP A 59 -10.21 16.89 -0.74
N ILE A 60 -9.74 16.12 -1.72
CA ILE A 60 -9.40 14.71 -1.53
C ILE A 60 -8.27 14.56 -0.51
N GLN A 61 -7.20 15.33 -0.67
CA GLN A 61 -6.05 15.33 0.24
C GLN A 61 -6.44 15.76 1.66
N LYS A 62 -7.37 16.70 1.80
CA LYS A 62 -7.88 17.11 3.12
C LYS A 62 -8.57 15.95 3.83
N VAL A 63 -9.46 15.24 3.16
CA VAL A 63 -10.15 14.07 3.74
C VAL A 63 -9.17 12.96 4.09
N ILE A 64 -8.18 12.70 3.22
CA ILE A 64 -7.16 11.67 3.46
C ILE A 64 -6.26 12.03 4.65
N ALA A 65 -5.91 13.32 4.82
CA ALA A 65 -5.13 13.78 5.95
C ALA A 65 -5.78 13.45 7.31
N GLU A 66 -7.11 13.45 7.38
CA GLU A 66 -7.89 13.17 8.58
C GLU A 66 -8.01 11.66 8.90
N MET A 67 -7.59 10.76 8.01
CA MET A 67 -7.67 9.31 8.22
C MET A 67 -6.66 8.81 9.25
N GLY A 68 -5.43 9.30 9.14
CA GLY A 68 -4.30 8.88 9.97
C GLY A 68 -3.78 7.45 9.66
N PRO A 69 -2.55 7.12 10.09
CA PRO A 69 -2.05 5.75 10.07
C PRO A 69 -2.87 4.82 10.97
N MET A 70 -2.77 3.51 10.73
CA MET A 70 -3.33 2.49 11.63
C MET A 70 -2.69 2.56 13.02
N ASN A 71 -3.44 2.17 14.05
CA ASN A 71 -2.99 2.23 15.45
C ASN A 71 -1.69 1.45 15.67
N GLY A 72 -0.60 2.14 16.03
CA GLY A 72 0.72 1.54 16.24
C GLY A 72 1.61 1.47 14.99
N ALA A 73 1.10 1.84 13.80
CA ALA A 73 1.86 1.77 12.55
C ALA A 73 3.07 2.70 12.54
N LYS A 74 2.92 3.91 13.09
CA LYS A 74 4.00 4.91 13.15
C LYS A 74 5.13 4.44 14.06
N GLU A 75 4.79 3.97 15.25
CA GLU A 75 5.75 3.46 16.24
C GLU A 75 6.48 2.23 15.71
N PHE A 76 5.73 1.32 15.07
CA PHE A 76 6.28 0.15 14.39
C PHE A 76 7.28 0.56 13.30
N LEU A 77 6.89 1.44 12.38
CA LEU A 77 7.73 1.89 11.28
C LEU A 77 8.98 2.62 11.77
N ASP A 78 8.87 3.47 12.78
CA ASP A 78 10.01 4.18 13.39
C ASP A 78 10.98 3.23 14.10
N ALA A 79 10.46 2.20 14.77
CA ALA A 79 11.30 1.16 15.35
C ALA A 79 11.99 0.33 14.26
N LEU A 80 11.27 -0.05 13.20
CA LEU A 80 11.80 -0.84 12.11
C LEU A 80 12.92 -0.12 11.35
N ARG A 81 12.76 1.18 11.08
CA ARG A 81 13.76 2.01 10.38
C ARG A 81 15.06 2.25 11.16
N ARG A 82 15.08 1.98 12.46
CA ARG A 82 16.33 2.03 13.25
C ARG A 82 17.23 0.83 12.98
N ASP A 83 16.64 -0.29 12.61
CA ASP A 83 17.33 -1.57 12.46
C ASP A 83 17.48 -2.00 10.99
N TYR A 84 16.56 -1.55 10.12
CA TYR A 84 16.49 -1.93 8.71
C TYR A 84 16.31 -0.72 7.80
N GLN A 85 16.77 -0.86 6.54
CA GLN A 85 16.30 0.02 5.47
C GLN A 85 14.91 -0.42 5.05
N VAL A 86 13.97 0.53 4.95
CA VAL A 86 12.55 0.25 4.68
C VAL A 86 12.10 1.01 3.44
N ILE A 87 11.43 0.31 2.51
CA ILE A 87 10.81 0.88 1.32
C ILE A 87 9.33 0.46 1.29
N ILE A 88 8.45 1.40 0.96
CA ILE A 88 7.03 1.13 0.78
C ILE A 88 6.74 0.87 -0.70
N LEU A 89 6.10 -0.25 -1.01
CA LEU A 89 5.69 -0.66 -2.36
C LEU A 89 4.17 -0.78 -2.40
N SER A 90 3.48 0.14 -3.07
CA SER A 90 2.02 0.22 -3.01
C SER A 90 1.40 0.55 -4.37
N ASP A 91 0.21 0.02 -4.63
CA ASP A 91 -0.61 0.32 -5.83
C ASP A 91 -1.45 1.60 -5.67
N THR A 92 -1.20 2.37 -4.60
CA THR A 92 -1.76 3.70 -4.40
C THR A 92 -1.20 4.74 -5.38
N PHE A 93 -1.58 6.00 -5.19
CA PHE A 93 -1.10 7.15 -5.95
C PHE A 93 -0.39 8.17 -5.05
N TYR A 94 0.69 8.80 -5.53
CA TYR A 94 1.45 9.78 -4.73
C TYR A 94 0.54 10.90 -4.21
N GLU A 95 -0.27 11.47 -5.09
CA GLU A 95 -1.15 12.60 -4.83
C GLU A 95 -2.18 12.29 -3.73
N PHE A 96 -2.54 11.01 -3.57
CA PHE A 96 -3.42 10.53 -2.50
C PHE A 96 -2.66 10.16 -1.24
N ALA A 97 -1.52 9.48 -1.36
CA ALA A 97 -0.79 8.96 -0.22
C ALA A 97 -0.02 10.04 0.56
N MET A 98 0.42 11.14 -0.08
CA MET A 98 1.32 12.13 0.55
C MET A 98 0.86 12.65 1.92
N PRO A 99 -0.43 12.99 2.16
CA PRO A 99 -0.88 13.39 3.49
C PRO A 99 -0.66 12.34 4.59
N LEU A 100 -0.80 11.05 4.27
CA LEU A 100 -0.52 9.94 5.19
C LEU A 100 0.99 9.68 5.31
N MET A 101 1.73 9.79 4.21
CA MET A 101 3.19 9.66 4.20
C MET A 101 3.87 10.70 5.09
N ALA A 102 3.34 11.93 5.12
CA ALA A 102 3.81 12.97 6.05
C ALA A 102 3.68 12.53 7.51
N GLN A 103 2.56 11.89 7.86
CA GLN A 103 2.31 11.36 9.21
C GLN A 103 3.21 10.15 9.54
N LEU A 104 3.61 9.37 8.52
CA LEU A 104 4.57 8.26 8.63
C LEU A 104 6.04 8.71 8.65
N GLY A 105 6.32 10.01 8.52
CA GLY A 105 7.69 10.54 8.47
C GLY A 105 8.39 10.23 7.15
N MET A 106 7.65 10.34 6.04
CA MET A 106 8.12 10.31 4.65
C MET A 106 9.11 9.19 4.30
N PRO A 107 8.82 7.91 4.60
CA PRO A 107 9.62 6.81 4.04
C PRO A 107 9.54 6.81 2.50
N ALA A 108 10.53 6.20 1.85
CA ALA A 108 10.49 6.05 0.40
C ALA A 108 9.25 5.24 0.00
N LEU A 109 8.44 5.81 -0.90
CA LEU A 109 7.24 5.19 -1.46
C LEU A 109 7.40 5.03 -2.95
N PHE A 110 7.23 3.81 -3.45
CA PHE A 110 7.15 3.54 -4.88
C PHE A 110 5.72 3.16 -5.22
N CYS A 111 4.97 4.09 -5.81
CA CYS A 111 3.59 3.88 -6.25
C CYS A 111 3.31 4.48 -7.65
N HIS A 112 2.02 4.67 -7.96
CA HIS A 112 1.52 5.26 -9.20
C HIS A 112 1.31 6.78 -9.08
N LYS A 113 0.90 7.43 -10.17
CA LYS A 113 0.60 8.88 -10.20
C LYS A 113 -0.82 9.18 -10.66
N LEU A 114 -1.38 10.25 -10.15
CA LEU A 114 -2.58 10.90 -10.65
C LEU A 114 -2.21 12.17 -11.40
N GLU A 115 -3.05 12.56 -12.35
CA GLU A 115 -2.94 13.81 -13.09
C GLU A 115 -4.15 14.69 -12.75
N ALA A 116 -3.87 15.92 -12.33
CA ALA A 116 -4.88 16.95 -12.10
C ALA A 116 -4.75 18.07 -13.13
N ASP A 117 -5.88 18.65 -13.53
CA ASP A 117 -5.92 19.87 -14.34
C ASP A 117 -5.57 21.12 -13.52
N ALA A 118 -5.57 22.29 -14.18
CA ALA A 118 -5.23 23.56 -13.56
C ALA A 118 -6.24 23.98 -12.46
N GLU A 119 -7.47 23.49 -12.57
CA GLU A 119 -8.55 23.69 -11.61
C GLU A 119 -8.48 22.69 -10.43
N GLY A 120 -7.55 21.73 -10.49
CA GLY A 120 -7.31 20.75 -9.44
C GLY A 120 -8.20 19.51 -9.53
N PHE A 121 -8.95 19.30 -10.61
CA PHE A 121 -9.72 18.08 -10.84
C PHE A 121 -8.85 16.98 -11.41
N LEU A 122 -9.06 15.75 -10.94
CA LEU A 122 -8.36 14.60 -11.47
C LEU A 122 -8.88 14.26 -12.87
N VAL A 123 -7.97 14.24 -13.85
CA VAL A 123 -8.28 13.99 -15.27
C VAL A 123 -7.73 12.66 -15.76
N ASN A 124 -6.70 12.11 -15.10
CA ASN A 124 -6.10 10.86 -15.50
C ASN A 124 -5.37 10.17 -14.34
N TYR A 125 -4.98 8.92 -14.56
CA TYR A 125 -4.08 8.17 -13.69
C TYR A 125 -3.02 7.46 -14.52
N HIS A 126 -1.84 7.27 -13.94
CA HIS A 126 -0.65 6.76 -14.60
C HIS A 126 -0.06 5.62 -13.79
N LEU A 127 -0.27 4.39 -14.27
CA LEU A 127 0.40 3.22 -13.72
C LEU A 127 1.89 3.30 -14.01
N ARG A 128 2.72 3.04 -13.00
CA ARG A 128 4.18 3.09 -13.15
C ARG A 128 4.68 1.98 -14.07
N MET A 129 4.22 0.75 -13.83
CA MET A 129 4.49 -0.44 -14.63
C MET A 129 3.61 -1.62 -14.14
N PRO A 130 3.38 -2.65 -14.97
CA PRO A 130 2.77 -3.91 -14.51
C PRO A 130 3.61 -4.58 -13.42
N ASN A 131 2.97 -5.26 -12.46
CA ASN A 131 3.62 -6.02 -11.38
C ASN A 131 4.70 -5.24 -10.60
N GLN A 132 4.49 -3.93 -10.44
CA GLN A 132 5.51 -3.00 -9.93
C GLN A 132 6.14 -3.39 -8.58
N LYS A 133 5.38 -4.01 -7.66
CA LYS A 133 5.88 -4.43 -6.34
C LYS A 133 6.86 -5.59 -6.48
N LYS A 134 6.49 -6.62 -7.25
CA LYS A 134 7.35 -7.77 -7.58
C LYS A 134 8.63 -7.30 -8.28
N GLU A 135 8.48 -6.47 -9.31
CA GLU A 135 9.64 -5.98 -10.09
C GLU A 135 10.61 -5.19 -9.21
N ALA A 136 10.12 -4.33 -8.30
CA ALA A 136 10.98 -3.63 -7.36
C ALA A 136 11.79 -4.60 -6.48
N VAL A 137 11.15 -5.61 -5.90
CA VAL A 137 11.84 -6.66 -5.12
C VAL A 137 12.89 -7.37 -5.95
N GLN A 138 12.56 -7.77 -7.18
CA GLN A 138 13.52 -8.40 -8.10
C GLN A 138 14.75 -7.51 -8.35
N ARG A 139 14.56 -6.21 -8.59
CA ARG A 139 15.68 -5.27 -8.81
C ARG A 139 16.53 -5.06 -7.57
N PHE A 140 15.94 -5.05 -6.38
CA PHE A 140 16.71 -5.00 -5.13
C PHE A 140 17.58 -6.26 -4.96
N LYS A 141 17.08 -7.43 -5.37
CA LYS A 141 17.86 -8.68 -5.36
C LYS A 141 19.02 -8.64 -6.37
N GLU A 142 18.78 -8.10 -7.57
CA GLU A 142 19.82 -7.94 -8.61
C GLU A 142 21.01 -7.08 -8.15
N ILE A 143 20.76 -6.12 -7.26
CA ILE A 143 21.82 -5.30 -6.62
C ILE A 143 22.26 -5.85 -5.25
N ASN A 144 22.06 -7.14 -5.00
CA ASN A 144 22.54 -7.92 -3.85
C ASN A 144 21.93 -7.56 -2.47
N PHE A 145 20.71 -7.03 -2.41
CA PHE A 145 19.95 -6.99 -1.15
C PHE A 145 19.22 -8.30 -0.87
N LYS A 146 19.22 -8.72 0.40
CA LYS A 146 18.29 -9.73 0.91
C LYS A 146 17.00 -9.04 1.33
N VAL A 147 15.91 -9.35 0.65
CA VAL A 147 14.62 -8.66 0.81
C VAL A 147 13.67 -9.47 1.68
N ILE A 148 13.12 -8.85 2.71
CA ILE A 148 11.98 -9.32 3.49
C ILE A 148 10.79 -8.46 3.06
N ALA A 149 9.65 -9.06 2.73
CA ALA A 149 8.46 -8.34 2.31
C ALA A 149 7.26 -8.67 3.21
N ALA A 150 6.41 -7.69 3.48
CA ALA A 150 5.14 -7.88 4.17
C ALA A 150 4.00 -7.15 3.46
N GLY A 151 2.85 -7.81 3.37
CA GLY A 151 1.62 -7.32 2.75
C GLY A 151 0.41 -8.01 3.37
N ASP A 152 -0.79 -7.54 3.09
CA ASP A 152 -2.03 -8.06 3.67
C ASP A 152 -2.89 -8.80 2.64
N SER A 153 -2.70 -8.56 1.34
CA SER A 153 -3.71 -8.89 0.35
C SER A 153 -3.17 -9.71 -0.84
N TYR A 154 -4.09 -10.15 -1.72
CA TYR A 154 -3.76 -10.95 -2.90
C TYR A 154 -2.79 -10.25 -3.85
N ASN A 155 -2.89 -8.91 -3.99
CA ASN A 155 -2.00 -8.12 -4.86
C ASN A 155 -0.54 -8.10 -4.36
N ASP A 156 -0.28 -8.49 -3.11
CA ASP A 156 1.07 -8.57 -2.56
C ASP A 156 1.74 -9.91 -2.80
N THR A 157 0.98 -10.97 -3.08
CA THR A 157 1.50 -12.34 -3.13
C THR A 157 2.68 -12.52 -4.09
N ALA A 158 2.67 -11.80 -5.22
CA ALA A 158 3.79 -11.77 -6.16
C ALA A 158 5.05 -11.10 -5.58
N MET A 159 4.89 -9.99 -4.83
CA MET A 159 5.99 -9.35 -4.09
C MET A 159 6.53 -10.27 -3.00
N LEU A 160 5.63 -10.90 -2.23
CA LEU A 160 5.98 -11.82 -1.14
C LEU A 160 6.72 -13.06 -1.64
N GLY A 161 6.27 -13.62 -2.77
CA GLY A 161 6.90 -14.78 -3.40
C GLY A 161 8.25 -14.47 -4.06
N GLU A 162 8.47 -13.24 -4.52
CA GLU A 162 9.76 -12.81 -5.08
C GLU A 162 10.81 -12.51 -3.98
N ALA A 163 10.36 -12.09 -2.80
CA ALA A 163 11.23 -11.79 -1.66
C ALA A 163 11.97 -13.04 -1.15
N HIS A 164 13.06 -12.84 -0.40
CA HIS A 164 13.73 -13.95 0.28
C HIS A 164 12.91 -14.47 1.46
N ALA A 165 12.06 -13.62 2.04
CA ALA A 165 11.03 -13.98 3.01
C ALA A 165 9.81 -13.08 2.81
N GLY A 166 8.65 -13.68 2.53
CA GLY A 166 7.36 -13.01 2.51
C GLY A 166 6.59 -13.27 3.80
N ILE A 167 5.82 -12.30 4.29
CA ILE A 167 5.01 -12.35 5.51
C ILE A 167 3.63 -11.79 5.19
N LEU A 168 2.57 -12.44 5.66
CA LEU A 168 1.21 -11.89 5.60
C LEU A 168 0.88 -11.17 6.92
N PHE A 169 0.32 -9.96 6.82
CA PHE A 169 -0.09 -9.14 7.95
C PHE A 169 -1.58 -8.81 7.86
N HIS A 170 -2.39 -9.24 8.83
CA HIS A 170 -3.87 -9.13 8.78
C HIS A 170 -4.54 -9.59 7.47
N PRO A 171 -4.12 -10.72 6.85
CA PRO A 171 -4.70 -11.14 5.59
C PRO A 171 -6.14 -11.65 5.75
N PRO A 172 -6.96 -11.56 4.68
CA PRO A 172 -8.25 -12.25 4.65
C PRO A 172 -8.04 -13.77 4.57
N GLN A 173 -9.00 -14.54 5.12
CA GLN A 173 -8.87 -16.00 5.25
C GLN A 173 -8.56 -16.71 3.94
N ASN A 174 -9.17 -16.28 2.82
CA ASN A 174 -8.93 -16.89 1.51
C ASN A 174 -7.47 -16.76 1.05
N VAL A 175 -6.78 -15.66 1.40
CA VAL A 175 -5.35 -15.48 1.09
C VAL A 175 -4.49 -16.38 1.98
N ILE A 176 -4.87 -16.60 3.24
CA ILE A 176 -4.19 -17.56 4.12
C ILE A 176 -4.27 -18.98 3.54
N ASP A 177 -5.47 -19.38 3.12
CA ASP A 177 -5.74 -20.74 2.61
C ASP A 177 -4.99 -21.02 1.29
N GLU A 178 -4.86 -20.01 0.42
CA GLU A 178 -4.19 -20.14 -0.89
C GLU A 178 -2.66 -20.00 -0.80
N PHE A 179 -2.14 -19.27 0.20
CA PHE A 179 -0.70 -19.02 0.36
C PHE A 179 -0.14 -19.48 1.72
N PRO A 180 -0.29 -20.77 2.09
CA PRO A 180 0.12 -21.29 3.39
C PRO A 180 1.64 -21.24 3.64
N GLN A 181 2.44 -20.98 2.60
CA GLN A 181 3.90 -20.80 2.71
C GLN A 181 4.31 -19.50 3.43
N PHE A 182 3.41 -18.50 3.52
CA PHE A 182 3.72 -17.24 4.19
C PHE A 182 3.28 -17.31 5.67
N PRO A 183 4.17 -17.01 6.64
CA PRO A 183 3.74 -16.85 8.03
C PRO A 183 2.73 -15.70 8.12
N VAL A 184 1.71 -15.91 8.96
CA VAL A 184 0.65 -14.93 9.21
C VAL A 184 0.90 -14.24 10.55
N THR A 185 0.73 -12.92 10.56
CA THR A 185 0.85 -12.07 11.74
C THR A 185 -0.38 -11.18 11.86
N MET A 186 -0.84 -10.95 13.09
CA MET A 186 -2.12 -10.27 13.41
C MET A 186 -1.94 -9.05 14.31
N ASN A 187 -0.70 -8.59 14.51
CA ASN A 187 -0.37 -7.32 15.14
C ASN A 187 1.09 -6.95 14.86
N TYR A 188 1.44 -5.67 15.07
CA TYR A 188 2.78 -5.17 14.77
C TYR A 188 3.91 -5.83 15.58
N GLY A 189 3.61 -6.35 16.78
CA GLY A 189 4.58 -7.08 17.58
C GLY A 189 4.97 -8.41 16.94
N GLU A 190 3.97 -9.16 16.47
CA GLU A 190 4.17 -10.39 15.70
C GLU A 190 4.87 -10.12 14.37
N LEU A 191 4.45 -9.08 13.63
CA LEU A 191 5.10 -8.69 12.38
C LEU A 191 6.59 -8.37 12.59
N ARG A 192 6.90 -7.58 13.64
CA ARG A 192 8.28 -7.26 14.01
C ARG A 192 9.08 -8.52 14.33
N ALA A 193 8.53 -9.41 15.15
CA ALA A 193 9.19 -10.65 15.53
C ALA A 193 9.47 -11.57 14.32
N GLU A 194 8.53 -11.66 13.38
CA GLU A 194 8.71 -12.49 12.19
C GLU A 194 9.72 -11.87 11.21
N ILE A 195 9.77 -10.54 11.07
CA ILE A 195 10.83 -9.85 10.31
C ILE A 195 12.21 -10.15 10.93
N ASP A 196 12.36 -10.03 12.25
CA ASP A 196 13.63 -10.29 12.95
C ASP A 196 14.05 -11.77 12.83
N LYS A 197 13.09 -12.69 12.83
CA LYS A 197 13.33 -14.13 12.60
C LYS A 197 13.75 -14.39 11.16
N ALA A 198 13.09 -13.77 10.17
CA ALA A 198 13.46 -13.87 8.77
C ALA A 198 14.86 -13.31 8.52
N SER A 199 15.19 -12.16 9.11
CA SER A 199 16.52 -11.53 9.04
C SER A 199 17.64 -12.47 9.48
N LYS A 200 17.47 -13.20 10.59
CA LYS A 200 18.49 -14.14 11.08
C LYS A 200 18.69 -15.35 10.17
N ARG A 201 17.67 -15.73 9.41
CA ARG A 201 17.69 -16.88 8.51
C ARG A 201 18.35 -16.57 7.17
N ILE A 202 18.17 -15.34 6.65
CA ILE A 202 18.56 -15.01 5.27
C ILE A 202 19.97 -14.48 5.12
#